data_AF-C0EDH4-F1
#
_entry.id   AF-C0EDH4-F1
#
_cell.length_a   1.000
_cell.length_b   1.000
_cell.length_c   1.000
_cell.angle_alpha   90.00
_cell.angle_beta   90.00
_cell.angle_gamma   90.00
#
_symmetry.space_group_name_H-M   'P 1'
#
loop_
_entity.id
_entity.type
_entity.pdbx_description
1 polymer ?
#
loop_
_entity_poly.entity_id
_entity_poly.type
_entity_poly.pdbx_seq_one_letter_code
_entity_poly.pdbx_strand_id
1 'polypeptide(L)'
;MIKKIATGCAALGMSALLFSGCSHSPNLRLVNELHFPLDAASEIQISYDEEPITFFKSETNELIIKEYMTSDKERYYANVAQDRESITINEGAKPFF
;
A
#
# COMPACT_ATOMS: atom_id res chain seq x y z
N MET A 1 48.58 51.85 28.28
CA MET A 1 47.19 52.19 28.66
C MET A 1 46.31 52.07 27.42
N ILE A 2 45.14 51.42 27.55
CA ILE A 2 43.98 51.41 26.64
C ILE A 2 44.19 50.64 25.32
N LYS A 3 43.33 49.75 24.82
CA LYS A 3 42.25 48.86 25.31
C LYS A 3 41.95 47.95 24.10
N LYS A 4 41.72 46.65 24.32
CA LYS A 4 41.30 45.68 23.29
C LYS A 4 39.98 46.13 22.62
N ILE A 5 39.67 45.64 21.42
CA ILE A 5 38.52 44.73 21.15
C ILE A 5 38.39 44.47 19.65
N ALA A 6 38.18 43.20 19.34
CA ALA A 6 38.04 42.58 18.04
C ALA A 6 36.79 43.04 17.29
N THR A 7 36.93 43.33 16.00
CA THR A 7 35.81 43.51 15.07
C THR A 7 35.44 42.14 14.52
N GLY A 8 34.60 41.42 15.26
CA GLY A 8 33.93 40.23 14.77
C GLY A 8 32.98 40.62 13.64
N CYS A 9 33.29 40.19 12.41
CA CYS A 9 32.31 40.17 11.34
C CYS A 9 31.37 39.00 11.65
N ALA A 10 30.18 39.33 12.15
CA ALA A 10 29.12 38.37 12.42
C ALA A 10 28.79 37.61 11.13
N ALA A 11 29.27 36.37 11.05
CA ALA A 11 28.79 35.42 10.07
C ALA A 11 27.34 35.10 10.42
N LEU A 12 26.40 35.79 9.77
CA LEU A 12 24.99 35.38 9.72
C LEU A 12 24.89 34.12 8.87
N GLY A 13 25.41 33.01 9.40
CA GLY A 13 25.13 31.67 8.92
C GLY A 13 23.77 31.24 9.44
N MET A 14 22.69 31.86 8.95
CA MET A 14 21.35 31.33 9.17
C MET A 14 21.14 30.23 8.15
N SER A 15 21.52 29.03 8.57
CA SER A 15 21.36 27.76 7.88
C SER A 15 20.03 27.72 7.15
N ALA A 16 20.07 27.69 5.81
CA ALA A 16 18.92 27.30 5.01
C ALA A 16 18.58 25.86 5.43
N LEU A 17 17.57 25.71 6.28
CA LEU A 17 16.93 24.43 6.53
C LEU A 17 16.28 24.04 5.21
N LEU A 18 17.08 23.41 4.35
CA LEU A 18 16.58 22.61 3.25
C LEU A 18 15.79 21.48 3.93
N PHE A 19 14.50 21.71 4.15
CA PHE A 19 13.55 20.62 4.30
C PHE A 19 13.50 19.92 2.93
N SER A 20 14.55 19.15 2.63
CA SER A 20 14.47 18.05 1.68
C SER A 20 13.55 17.03 2.32
N GLY A 21 12.24 17.31 2.31
CA GLY A 21 11.23 16.30 2.49
C GLY A 21 11.42 15.35 1.33
N CYS A 22 12.11 14.23 1.57
CA CYS A 22 12.05 13.11 0.66
C CYS A 22 10.56 12.75 0.54
N SER A 23 9.94 13.10 -0.59
CA SER A 23 8.63 12.59 -0.94
C SER A 23 8.80 11.11 -1.21
N HIS A 24 8.83 10.30 -0.14
CA HIS A 24 8.75 8.86 -0.27
C HIS A 24 7.30 8.54 -0.59
N SER A 25 6.91 8.73 -1.85
CA SER A 25 5.66 8.19 -2.36
C SER A 25 5.82 6.67 -2.30
N PRO A 26 5.08 5.98 -1.43
CA PRO A 26 5.26 4.56 -1.31
C PRO A 26 4.79 3.92 -2.63
N ASN A 27 5.66 3.12 -3.23
CA ASN A 27 5.38 2.49 -4.52
C ASN A 27 4.34 1.39 -4.34
N LEU A 28 3.38 1.33 -5.26
CA LEU A 28 2.43 0.23 -5.35
C LEU A 28 3.20 -1.04 -5.74
N ARG A 29 2.99 -2.13 -5.01
CA ARG A 29 3.70 -3.40 -5.21
C ARG A 29 2.76 -4.56 -4.93
N LEU A 30 2.98 -5.68 -5.59
CA LEU A 30 2.26 -6.93 -5.31
C LEU A 30 2.67 -7.41 -3.91
N VAL A 31 1.70 -7.48 -2.99
CA VAL A 31 1.94 -7.85 -1.58
C VAL A 31 1.30 -9.19 -1.21
N ASN A 32 0.24 -9.60 -1.91
CA ASN A 32 -0.41 -10.89 -1.68
C ASN A 32 -0.86 -11.50 -3.01
N GLU A 33 -0.77 -12.82 -3.11
CA GLU A 33 -1.26 -13.59 -4.25
C GLU A 33 -1.90 -14.89 -3.73
N LEU A 34 -3.20 -15.05 -4.00
CA LEU A 34 -3.98 -16.22 -3.58
C LEU A 34 -4.50 -16.95 -4.81
N HIS A 35 -4.53 -18.28 -4.71
CA HIS A 35 -4.93 -19.17 -5.81
C HIS A 35 -6.06 -20.08 -5.33
N PHE A 36 -7.17 -20.09 -6.06
CA PHE A 36 -8.34 -20.90 -5.75
C PHE A 36 -8.76 -21.70 -7.00
N PRO A 37 -8.80 -23.04 -6.93
CA PRO A 37 -9.38 -23.85 -7.99
C PRO A 37 -10.86 -23.52 -8.20
N LEU A 38 -11.30 -23.46 -9.45
CA LEU A 38 -12.69 -23.15 -9.82
C LEU A 38 -13.51 -24.37 -10.23
N ASP A 39 -13.02 -25.59 -9.98
CA ASP A 39 -13.63 -26.84 -10.50
C ASP A 39 -15.11 -27.03 -10.11
N ALA A 40 -15.52 -26.53 -8.94
CA ALA A 40 -16.90 -26.62 -8.44
C ALA A 40 -17.57 -25.26 -8.20
N ALA A 41 -16.84 -24.15 -8.34
CA ALA A 41 -17.35 -22.83 -8.04
C ALA A 41 -18.29 -22.35 -9.16
N SER A 42 -19.53 -22.01 -8.81
CA SER A 42 -20.51 -21.39 -9.69
C SER A 42 -20.71 -19.90 -9.43
N GLU A 43 -20.27 -19.42 -8.26
CA GLU A 43 -20.45 -18.03 -7.84
C GLU A 43 -19.15 -17.46 -7.25
N ILE A 44 -18.86 -16.20 -7.60
CA ILE A 44 -17.81 -15.41 -6.97
C ILE A 44 -18.45 -14.09 -6.54
N GLN A 45 -18.42 -13.80 -5.23
CA GLN A 45 -18.92 -12.56 -4.66
C GLN A 45 -17.72 -11.70 -4.21
N ILE A 46 -17.71 -10.44 -4.63
CA ILE A 46 -16.66 -9.48 -4.30
C ILE A 46 -17.32 -8.26 -3.65
N SER A 47 -16.88 -7.91 -2.44
CA SER A 47 -17.41 -6.80 -1.67
C SER A 47 -16.26 -5.89 -1.20
N TYR A 48 -16.16 -4.73 -1.86
CA TYR A 48 -15.19 -3.67 -1.60
C TYR A 48 -15.90 -2.32 -1.73
N ASP A 49 -15.51 -1.37 -0.88
CA ASP A 49 -16.13 -0.05 -0.85
C ASP A 49 -15.56 0.89 -1.93
N GLU A 50 -14.23 1.04 -2.03
CA GLU A 50 -13.61 2.09 -2.85
C GLU A 50 -12.42 1.64 -3.73
N GLU A 51 -11.94 0.41 -3.57
CA GLU A 51 -10.78 -0.09 -4.29
C GLU A 51 -11.08 -0.35 -5.78
N PRO A 52 -10.20 0.05 -6.71
CA PRO A 52 -10.34 -0.31 -8.11
C PRO A 52 -10.10 -1.81 -8.31
N ILE A 53 -11.14 -2.53 -8.73
CA ILE A 53 -11.06 -3.95 -9.07
C ILE A 53 -10.93 -4.11 -10.59
N THR A 54 -9.90 -4.82 -11.03
CA THR A 54 -9.67 -5.11 -12.46
C THR A 54 -9.72 -6.61 -12.69
N PHE A 55 -10.43 -7.04 -13.73
CA PHE A 55 -10.57 -8.45 -14.09
C PHE A 55 -9.71 -8.80 -15.29
N PHE A 56 -8.99 -9.92 -15.18
CA PHE A 56 -8.22 -10.52 -16.26
C PHE A 56 -8.69 -11.96 -16.45
N LYS A 57 -8.72 -12.42 -17.70
CA LYS A 57 -8.96 -13.82 -17.99
C LYS A 57 -7.76 -14.65 -17.49
N SER A 58 -8.04 -15.71 -16.74
CA SER A 58 -7.02 -16.69 -16.36
C SER A 58 -6.74 -17.65 -17.52
N GLU A 59 -5.49 -18.11 -17.61
CA GLU A 59 -5.08 -19.19 -18.54
C GLU A 59 -5.36 -20.58 -17.94
N THR A 60 -5.68 -20.66 -16.65
CA THR A 60 -6.00 -21.89 -15.91
C THR A 60 -7.44 -21.85 -15.37
N ASN A 61 -7.94 -22.99 -14.88
CA ASN A 61 -9.24 -23.08 -14.20
C ASN A 61 -9.16 -22.62 -12.73
N GLU A 62 -8.57 -21.44 -12.51
CA GLU A 62 -8.30 -20.90 -11.19
C GLU A 62 -8.68 -19.42 -11.11
N LEU A 63 -9.16 -19.02 -9.94
CA LEU A 63 -9.23 -17.63 -9.53
C LEU A 63 -7.91 -17.26 -8.87
N ILE A 64 -7.22 -16.30 -9.48
CA ILE A 64 -5.97 -15.74 -8.96
C ILE A 64 -6.27 -14.33 -8.46
N ILE A 65 -6.17 -14.13 -7.13
CA ILE A 65 -6.34 -12.83 -6.50
C ILE A 65 -4.97 -12.22 -6.30
N LYS A 66 -4.74 -11.03 -6.86
CA LYS A 66 -3.48 -10.28 -6.72
C LYS A 66 -3.75 -8.95 -6.04
N GLU A 67 -3.15 -8.75 -4.88
CA GLU A 67 -3.36 -7.53 -4.10
C GLU A 67 -2.13 -6.63 -4.20
N TYR A 68 -2.37 -5.40 -4.63
CA TYR A 68 -1.34 -4.40 -4.82
C TYR A 68 -1.51 -3.28 -3.80
N MET A 69 -0.49 -3.06 -2.96
CA MET A 69 -0.56 -2.08 -1.89
C MET A 69 0.77 -1.36 -1.71
N THR A 70 0.70 -0.18 -1.11
CA THR A 70 1.87 0.63 -0.73
C THR A 70 2.48 0.15 0.59
N SER A 71 1.64 -0.38 1.48
CA SER A 71 2.03 -0.98 2.75
C SER A 71 1.65 -2.45 2.75
N ASP A 72 2.62 -3.29 3.11
CA ASP A 72 2.44 -4.72 3.19
C ASP A 72 2.10 -5.11 4.62
N LYS A 73 0.82 -5.37 4.90
CA LYS A 73 0.33 -5.79 6.22
C LYS A 73 -0.75 -6.84 6.03
N GLU A 74 -0.57 -8.01 6.64
CA GLU A 74 -1.51 -9.14 6.53
C GLU A 74 -2.96 -8.76 6.84
N ARG A 75 -3.17 -7.93 7.86
CA ARG A 75 -4.52 -7.49 8.23
C ARG A 75 -5.23 -6.69 7.14
N TYR A 76 -4.51 -6.18 6.14
CA TYR A 76 -5.08 -5.42 5.01
C TYR A 76 -5.48 -6.31 3.85
N TYR A 77 -4.98 -7.55 3.80
CA TYR A 77 -5.31 -8.49 2.74
C TYR A 77 -6.80 -8.86 2.78
N ALA A 78 -7.32 -9.25 1.63
CA ALA A 78 -8.67 -9.72 1.46
C ALA A 78 -9.02 -10.84 2.44
N ASN A 79 -10.19 -10.74 3.05
CA ASN A 79 -10.80 -11.84 3.77
C ASN A 79 -11.52 -12.75 2.77
N VAL A 80 -10.91 -13.89 2.46
CA VAL A 80 -11.46 -14.84 1.48
C VAL A 80 -12.02 -16.06 2.19
N ALA A 81 -13.27 -16.40 1.91
CA ALA A 81 -13.89 -17.64 2.33
C ALA A 81 -14.43 -18.40 1.11
N GLN A 82 -14.10 -19.69 1.05
CA GLN A 82 -14.54 -20.59 0.00
C GLN A 82 -15.44 -21.67 0.60
N ASP A 83 -16.60 -21.87 -0.02
CA ASP A 83 -17.39 -23.08 0.14
C ASP A 83 -17.33 -23.92 -1.15
N ARG A 84 -18.20 -24.93 -1.31
CA ARG A 84 -18.16 -25.80 -2.49
C ARG A 84 -18.48 -25.06 -3.79
N GLU A 85 -19.43 -24.14 -3.74
CA GLU A 85 -20.05 -23.53 -4.94
C GLU A 85 -19.77 -22.03 -5.02
N SER A 86 -19.32 -21.41 -3.92
CA SER A 86 -19.09 -19.98 -3.82
C SER A 86 -17.69 -19.63 -3.29
N ILE A 87 -17.14 -18.54 -3.82
CA ILE A 87 -15.97 -17.85 -3.26
C ILE A 87 -16.40 -16.44 -2.90
N THR A 88 -16.25 -16.07 -1.64
CA THR A 88 -16.54 -14.73 -1.13
C THR A 88 -15.22 -14.01 -0.83
N ILE A 89 -15.08 -12.79 -1.37
CA ILE A 89 -13.89 -11.96 -1.22
C ILE A 89 -14.35 -10.63 -0.64
N ASN A 90 -13.98 -10.40 0.62
CA ASN A 90 -14.30 -9.16 1.32
C ASN A 90 -13.04 -8.35 1.58
N GLU A 91 -13.19 -7.04 1.70
CA GLU A 91 -12.11 -6.14 2.11
C GLU A 91 -11.44 -6.58 3.43
N GLY A 92 -10.14 -6.32 3.53
CA GLY A 92 -9.36 -6.46 4.76
C GLY A 92 -9.55 -5.28 5.72
N ALA A 93 -8.91 -5.34 6.88
CA ALA A 93 -8.93 -4.29 7.90
C ALA A 93 -8.00 -3.09 7.58
N LYS A 94 -8.03 -2.63 6.32
CA LYS A 94 -7.42 -1.37 5.89
C LYS A 94 -8.20 -0.21 6.53
N PRO A 95 -7.53 0.77 7.15
CA PRO A 95 -8.24 1.92 7.73
C PRO A 95 -8.96 2.73 6.65
N PHE A 96 -10.20 3.13 6.94
CA PHE A 96 -10.89 4.20 6.24
C PHE A 96 -10.15 5.53 6.51
N PHE A 97 -9.96 6.33 5.47
CA PHE A 97 -9.29 7.63 5.56
C PHE A 97 -10.27 8.76 5.85
#